data_AF-A0A2G9Z9U0-F1
#
_entry.id   AF-A0A2G9Z9U0-F1
#
_cell.length_a   1.000
_cell.length_b   1.000
_cell.length_c   1.000
_cell.angle_alpha   90.00
_cell.angle_beta   90.00
_cell.angle_gamma   90.00
#
_symmetry.space_group_name_H-M   'P 1'
#
loop_
_entity.id
_entity.type
_entity.pdbx_description
1 polymer ?
#
loop_
_entity_poly.entity_id
_entity_poly.type
_entity_poly.pdbx_seq_one_letter_code
_entity_poly.pdbx_strand_id
1 'polypeptide(L)'
;MTIIQPHKNRPLMRFLLLLFLLLAGGGAFCIFEYNAVAEARQGITAAREAAVKAQASNADLKDTLYRMIDPGVLRAAAEGGGLTLVRDPQYLQSAPWLSASSR
;
A
#
# COMPACT_ATOMS: atom_id res chain seq x y z
N MET A 1 -58.27 46.33 -5.18
CA MET A 1 -57.25 46.03 -4.16
C MET A 1 -57.46 44.60 -3.69
N THR A 2 -56.75 43.65 -4.29
CA THR A 2 -56.95 42.21 -4.06
C THR A 2 -56.40 41.85 -2.68
N ILE A 3 -57.31 41.57 -1.76
CA ILE A 3 -57.03 41.10 -0.42
C ILE A 3 -56.34 39.74 -0.56
N ILE A 4 -55.01 39.71 -0.40
CA ILE A 4 -54.26 38.48 -0.22
C ILE A 4 -54.80 37.86 1.07
N GLN A 5 -55.52 36.74 0.97
CA GLN A 5 -56.02 35.99 2.12
C GLN A 5 -54.92 35.02 2.61
N PRO A 6 -54.11 35.37 3.62
CA PRO A 6 -52.92 34.60 4.00
C PRO A 6 -53.23 33.19 4.54
N HIS A 7 -54.44 32.96 5.04
CA HIS A 7 -54.85 31.66 5.59
C HIS A 7 -55.14 30.59 4.53
N LYS A 8 -55.55 30.97 3.31
CA LYS A 8 -55.91 30.02 2.25
C LYS A 8 -54.68 29.43 1.54
N ASN A 9 -53.55 30.15 1.59
CA ASN A 9 -52.33 29.80 0.83
C ASN A 9 -51.24 29.11 1.67
N ARG A 10 -51.46 28.91 2.98
CA ARG A 10 -50.51 28.19 3.86
C ARG A 10 -50.09 26.80 3.34
N PRO A 11 -50.99 25.92 2.85
CA PRO A 11 -50.58 24.61 2.35
C PRO A 11 -49.75 24.71 1.06
N LEU A 12 -50.09 25.65 0.16
CA LEU A 12 -49.34 25.92 -1.06
C LEU A 12 -47.91 26.40 -0.73
N MET A 13 -47.78 27.29 0.25
CA MET A 13 -46.48 27.82 0.65
C MET A 13 -45.59 26.75 1.30
N ARG A 14 -46.17 25.86 2.11
CA ARG A 14 -45.45 24.69 2.64
C ARG A 14 -45.01 23.73 1.55
N PHE A 15 -45.87 23.47 0.57
CA PHE A 15 -45.52 22.63 -0.58
C PHE A 15 -44.35 23.21 -1.38
N LEU A 16 -44.38 24.51 -1.69
CA LEU A 16 -43.29 25.19 -2.38
C LEU A 16 -41.98 25.14 -1.58
N LEU A 17 -42.05 25.32 -0.26
CA LEU A 17 -40.87 25.23 0.62
C LEU A 17 -40.27 23.83 0.63
N LEU A 18 -41.11 22.79 0.70
CA LEU A 18 -40.66 21.39 0.64
C LEU A 18 -40.06 21.05 -0.72
N LEU A 19 -40.69 21.50 -1.81
CA LEU A 19 -40.18 21.31 -3.16
C LEU A 19 -38.81 21.98 -3.34
N PHE A 20 -38.65 23.20 -2.83
CA PHE A 20 -37.38 23.90 -2.86
C PHE A 20 -36.30 23.17 -2.06
N LEU A 21 -36.62 22.72 -0.85
CA LEU A 21 -35.69 21.92 -0.03
C LEU A 21 -35.29 20.62 -0.70
N LEU A 22 -36.24 19.94 -1.37
CA LEU A 22 -35.98 18.70 -2.09
C LEU A 22 -35.02 18.96 -3.27
N LEU A 23 -35.26 20.02 -4.05
CA LEU A 23 -34.42 20.38 -5.19
C LEU A 23 -33.03 20.85 -4.75
N ALA A 24 -32.95 21.69 -3.72
CA ALA A 24 -31.69 22.17 -3.18
C ALA A 24 -30.89 21.02 -2.55
N GLY A 25 -31.53 20.17 -1.76
CA GLY A 25 -30.92 18.99 -1.13
C GLY A 25 -30.47 17.97 -2.17
N GLY A 26 -31.31 17.66 -3.15
CA GLY A 26 -30.96 16.74 -4.25
C GLY A 26 -29.82 17.28 -5.12
N GLY A 27 -29.83 18.57 -5.43
CA GLY A 27 -28.75 19.22 -6.18
C GLY A 27 -27.42 19.17 -5.43
N ALA A 28 -27.42 19.52 -4.14
CA ALA A 28 -26.23 19.44 -3.29
C ALA A 28 -25.71 18.00 -3.18
N PHE A 29 -26.62 17.03 -3.04
CA PHE A 29 -26.27 15.61 -2.98
C PHE A 29 -25.61 15.12 -4.27
N CYS A 30 -26.14 15.48 -5.44
CA CYS A 30 -25.53 15.13 -6.73
C CYS A 30 -24.11 15.69 -6.88
N ILE A 31 -23.87 16.94 -6.45
CA ILE A 31 -22.54 17.54 -6.49
C ILE A 31 -21.58 16.80 -5.56
N PHE A 32 -22.04 16.46 -4.35
CA PHE A 32 -21.25 15.71 -3.38
C PHE A 32 -20.86 14.33 -3.91
N GLU A 33 -21.83 13.56 -4.42
CA GLU A 33 -21.58 12.25 -5.02
C GLU A 33 -20.61 12.31 -6.19
N TYR A 34 -20.77 13.29 -7.08
CA TYR A 34 -19.86 13.48 -8.20
C TYR A 34 -18.41 13.69 -7.73
N ASN A 35 -18.22 14.56 -6.74
CA ASN A 35 -16.89 14.83 -6.19
C ASN A 35 -16.31 13.61 -5.47
N ALA A 36 -17.11 12.89 -4.70
CA ALA A 36 -16.68 11.66 -4.02
C ALA A 36 -16.20 10.60 -5.01
N VAL A 37 -16.93 10.41 -6.12
CA VAL A 37 -16.54 9.49 -7.19
C VAL A 37 -15.27 9.95 -7.90
N ALA A 38 -15.13 11.26 -8.16
CA ALA A 38 -13.93 11.82 -8.79
C ALA A 38 -12.68 11.63 -7.91
N GLU A 39 -12.78 11.92 -6.61
CA GLU A 39 -11.72 11.71 -5.63
C GLU A 39 -11.37 10.23 -5.49
N ALA A 40 -12.36 9.36 -5.39
CA ALA A 40 -12.14 7.92 -5.30
C ALA A 40 -11.38 7.39 -6.53
N ARG A 41 -11.72 7.88 -7.73
CA ARG A 41 -11.02 7.52 -8.96
C ARG A 41 -9.56 7.96 -8.94
N GLN A 42 -9.28 9.19 -8.50
CA GLN A 42 -7.92 9.67 -8.36
C GLN A 42 -7.14 8.86 -7.32
N GLY A 43 -7.76 8.54 -6.18
CA GLY A 43 -7.18 7.69 -5.15
C GLY A 43 -6.80 6.29 -5.66
N ILE A 44 -7.67 5.67 -6.48
CA ILE A 44 -7.40 4.37 -7.11
C ILE A 44 -6.21 4.48 -8.07
N THR A 45 -6.15 5.53 -8.90
CA THR A 45 -5.02 5.73 -9.83
C THR A 45 -3.71 5.92 -9.07
N ALA A 46 -3.70 6.76 -8.03
CA ALA A 46 -2.53 6.99 -7.19
C ALA A 46 -2.07 5.70 -6.47
N ALA A 47 -3.02 4.92 -5.94
CA ALA A 47 -2.72 3.64 -5.29
C ALA A 47 -2.10 2.63 -6.27
N ARG A 48 -2.61 2.60 -7.51
CA ARG A 48 -2.05 1.74 -8.57
C ARG A 48 -0.62 2.15 -8.93
N GLU A 49 -0.36 3.44 -9.08
CA GLU A 49 0.99 3.94 -9.35
C GLU A 49 1.95 3.63 -8.20
N ALA A 50 1.49 3.79 -6.95
CA ALA A 50 2.28 3.43 -5.77
C ALA A 50 2.60 1.92 -5.75
N ALA A 51 1.65 1.06 -6.11
CA ALA A 51 1.88 -0.39 -6.21
C ALA A 51 2.93 -0.75 -7.28
N VAL A 52 2.86 -0.11 -8.46
CA VAL A 52 3.86 -0.32 -9.52
C VAL A 52 5.25 0.14 -9.07
N LYS A 53 5.36 1.31 -8.43
CA LYS A 53 6.64 1.80 -7.87
C LYS A 53 7.18 0.86 -6.80
N ALA A 54 6.32 0.36 -5.91
CA ALA A 54 6.71 -0.60 -4.88
C ALA A 54 7.20 -1.92 -5.49
N GLN A 55 6.57 -2.39 -6.56
CA GLN A 55 7.01 -3.60 -7.28
C GLN A 55 8.38 -3.41 -7.94
N ALA A 56 8.60 -2.26 -8.59
CA ALA A 56 9.90 -1.92 -9.17
C ALA A 56 10.99 -1.84 -8.08
N SER A 57 10.72 -1.13 -6.99
CA SER A 57 11.64 -1.03 -5.85
C SER A 57 11.95 -2.39 -5.23
N ASN A 58 10.97 -3.30 -5.16
CA ASN A 58 11.19 -4.67 -4.69
C ASN A 58 12.12 -5.45 -5.63
N ALA A 59 11.94 -5.31 -6.94
CA ALA A 59 12.82 -5.94 -7.93
C ALA A 59 14.26 -5.41 -7.80
N ASP A 60 14.43 -4.10 -7.66
CA ASP A 60 15.75 -3.48 -7.48
C ASP A 60 16.43 -3.93 -6.17
N LEU A 61 15.68 -4.02 -5.08
CA LEU A 61 16.17 -4.55 -3.80
C LEU A 61 16.60 -6.01 -3.91
N LYS A 62 15.83 -6.84 -4.63
CA LYS A 62 16.19 -8.24 -4.87
C LYS A 62 17.45 -8.37 -5.72
N ASP A 63 17.55 -7.58 -6.79
CA ASP A 63 18.73 -7.59 -7.64
C ASP A 63 19.97 -7.15 -6.85
N THR A 64 19.83 -6.10 -6.04
CA THR A 64 20.88 -5.63 -5.13
C THR A 64 21.31 -6.71 -4.14
N LEU A 65 20.34 -7.39 -3.51
CA LEU A 65 20.62 -8.48 -2.59
C LEU A 65 21.36 -9.62 -3.30
N TYR A 66 20.90 -10.05 -4.47
CA TYR A 66 21.51 -11.13 -5.24
C TYR A 66 22.94 -10.81 -5.68
N ARG A 67 23.22 -9.56 -6.04
CA ARG A 67 24.59 -9.11 -6.32
C ARG A 67 25.49 -9.16 -5.09
N MET A 68 24.97 -8.82 -3.90
CA MET A 68 25.74 -8.86 -2.66
C MET A 68 26.04 -10.29 -2.20
N ILE A 69 25.10 -11.21 -2.36
CA ILE A 69 25.27 -12.61 -1.95
C ILE A 69 25.84 -13.49 -3.07
N ASP A 70 26.22 -12.90 -4.20
CA ASP A 70 26.82 -13.63 -5.29
C ASP A 70 28.09 -14.36 -4.81
N PRO A 71 28.21 -15.68 -5.01
CA PRO A 71 29.35 -16.44 -4.52
C PRO A 71 30.69 -15.94 -5.04
N GLY A 72 30.74 -15.37 -6.25
CA GLY A 72 31.96 -14.79 -6.81
C GLY A 72 32.36 -13.52 -6.08
N VAL A 73 31.40 -12.63 -5.81
CA VAL A 73 31.61 -11.40 -5.02
C VAL A 73 32.02 -11.72 -3.59
N LEU A 74 31.31 -12.63 -2.94
CA LEU A 74 31.61 -13.06 -1.57
C LEU A 74 32.99 -13.72 -1.47
N ARG A 75 33.37 -14.52 -2.47
CA ARG A 75 34.69 -15.17 -2.50
C ARG A 75 35.81 -14.16 -2.71
N ALA A 76 35.64 -13.19 -3.61
CA ALA A 76 36.61 -12.11 -3.80
C ALA A 76 36.76 -11.27 -2.53
N ALA A 77 35.65 -10.95 -1.84
CA ALA A 77 35.69 -10.25 -0.56
C ALA A 77 36.35 -11.07 0.56
N ALA A 78 36.09 -12.39 0.61
CA ALA A 78 36.72 -13.30 1.57
C ALA A 78 38.23 -13.41 1.33
N GLU A 79 38.65 -13.61 0.07
CA GLU A 79 40.07 -13.68 -0.31
C GLU A 79 40.80 -12.35 -0.01
N GLY A 80 40.18 -11.21 -0.28
CA GLY A 80 40.71 -9.89 0.10
C GLY A 80 40.79 -9.64 1.60
N GLY A 81 39.94 -10.30 2.40
CA GLY A 81 39.98 -10.30 3.86
C GLY A 81 40.92 -11.36 4.48
N GLY A 82 41.67 -12.10 3.66
CA GLY A 82 42.57 -13.16 4.12
C GLY A 82 41.87 -14.47 4.53
N LEU A 83 40.59 -14.64 4.20
CA LEU A 83 39.84 -15.86 4.45
C LEU A 83 40.05 -16.85 3.31
N THR A 84 40.50 -18.06 3.64
CA THR A 84 40.70 -19.14 2.68
C THR A 84 39.67 -20.24 2.86
N LEU A 85 39.14 -20.78 1.75
CA LEU A 85 38.19 -21.88 1.78
C LEU A 85 38.86 -23.17 2.27
N VAL A 86 38.55 -23.60 3.48
CA VAL A 86 39.02 -24.88 4.05
C VAL A 86 38.05 -26.00 3.65
N ARG A 87 38.49 -26.91 2.77
CA ARG A 87 37.64 -28.01 2.25
C ARG A 87 37.52 -29.20 3.20
N ASP A 88 38.50 -29.42 4.07
CA ASP A 88 38.49 -30.49 5.08
C ASP A 88 38.97 -29.91 6.43
N PRO A 89 38.07 -29.25 7.17
CA PRO A 89 38.43 -28.65 8.44
C PRO A 89 38.71 -29.73 9.48
N GLN A 90 39.97 -29.83 9.92
CA GLN A 90 40.41 -30.78 10.93
C GLN A 90 39.65 -30.65 12.27
N TYR A 91 39.00 -29.52 12.54
CA TYR A 91 38.17 -29.32 13.74
C TYR A 91 36.78 -30.00 13.67
N LEU A 92 36.34 -30.47 12.50
CA LEU A 92 35.12 -31.30 12.36
C LEU A 92 35.42 -32.80 12.42
N GLN A 93 36.70 -33.20 12.33
CA GLN A 93 37.09 -34.58 12.53
C GLN A 93 37.02 -34.86 14.03
N SER A 94 35.92 -35.48 14.48
CA SER A 94 35.75 -35.93 15.86
C SER A 94 36.95 -36.77 16.25
N ALA A 95 37.74 -36.28 17.20
CA ALA A 95 38.91 -37.00 17.64
C ALA A 95 38.45 -38.36 18.22
N PRO A 96 39.07 -39.49 17.83
CA PRO A 96 38.57 -40.84 18.14
C PRO A 96 38.48 -41.14 19.65
N TRP A 97 39.15 -40.34 20.49
CA TRP A 97 39.07 -40.44 21.95
C TRP A 97 37.77 -39.90 22.55
N LEU A 98 37.05 -38.99 21.87
CA LEU A 98 35.73 -38.51 22.31
C LEU A 98 34.61 -39.55 22.05
N SER A 99 34.78 -40.43 21.06
CA SER A 99 33.85 -41.56 20.81
C SER A 99 34.10 -42.77 21.72
N ALA A 100 35.18 -42.77 22.51
CA ALA A 100 35.51 -43.88 23.41
C ALA A 100 34.81 -43.79 24.77
N SER A 101 34.22 -42.64 25.13
CA SER A 101 33.52 -42.43 26.42
C SER A 101 32.02 -42.78 26.40
N SER A 102 31.51 -43.37 25.31
CA SER A 102 30.09 -43.73 25.15
C SER A 102 29.84 -45.24 25.07
N ARG A 103 30.63 -46.06 25.77
CA ARG A 103 30.31 -47.48 26.01
C ARG A 103 30.29 -47.80 27.49
#